data_AF-A0A4D7JLR8-F1
#
_entry.id   AF-A0A4D7JLR8-F1
#
_cell.length_a   1.000
_cell.length_b   1.000
_cell.length_c   1.000
_cell.angle_alpha   90.00
_cell.angle_beta   90.00
_cell.angle_gamma   90.00
#
_symmetry.space_group_name_H-M   'P 1'
#
loop_
_entity.id
_entity.type
_entity.pdbx_description
1 polymer ?
#
loop_
_entity_poly.entity_id
_entity_poly.type
_entity_poly.pdbx_seq_one_letter_code
_entity_poly.pdbx_strand_id
1 'polypeptide(L)' 'MKYILPALLLFTLFSCDDKEATPKYETQNYTILFGDKEAGYFNSSKTEDGKYNFVYEFNDRGRGPHLEETVILND' A
#
# COMPACT_ATOMS: atom_id res chain seq x y z
N MET A 1 34.68 -27.39 -29.24
CA MET A 1 34.45 -26.82 -27.88
C MET A 1 34.97 -25.38 -27.70
N LYS A 2 35.23 -24.61 -28.78
CA LYS A 2 35.85 -23.26 -28.70
C LYS A 2 34.84 -22.10 -28.62
N TYR A 3 33.55 -22.38 -28.87
CA TYR A 3 32.47 -21.38 -28.91
C TYR A 3 31.50 -21.48 -27.72
N ILE A 4 31.74 -22.38 -26.77
CA ILE A 4 30.87 -22.59 -25.61
C ILE A 4 31.04 -21.45 -24.59
N LEU A 5 32.28 -20.95 -24.44
CA LEU A 5 32.61 -19.87 -23.52
C LEU A 5 31.98 -18.51 -23.90
N PRO A 6 32.02 -18.05 -25.18
CA PRO A 6 31.36 -16.80 -25.55
C PRO A 6 29.83 -16.92 -25.55
N ALA A 7 29.27 -18.11 -25.76
CA ALA A 7 27.82 -18.33 -25.70
C ALA A 7 27.27 -18.21 -24.27
N LEU A 8 28.02 -18.67 -23.26
CA LEU A 8 27.64 -18.57 -21.86
C LEU A 8 27.66 -17.12 -21.35
N LEU A 9 28.59 -16.30 -21.86
CA LEU A 9 28.73 -14.88 -21.49
C LEU A 9 27.60 -14.01 -22.06
N LEU A 10 26.95 -14.43 -23.15
CA LEU A 10 25.84 -13.71 -23.76
C LEU A 10 24.53 -13.89 -22.98
N PHE A 11 24.38 -15.01 -22.26
CA PHE A 11 23.19 -15.30 -21.47
C PHE A 11 23.09 -14.47 -20.19
N THR A 12 24.21 -13.98 -19.64
CA THR A 12 24.20 -13.16 -18.41
C THR A 12 23.71 -11.73 -18.64
N LEU A 13 23.59 -11.28 -19.90
CA LEU A 13 23.14 -9.92 -20.24
C LEU A 13 21.61 -9.76 -20.24
N PHE A 14 20.85 -10.85 -20.21
CA PHE A 14 19.37 -10.83 -20.22
C PHE A 14 18.73 -11.12 -18.86
N SER A 15 19.52 -11.23 -17.78
CA SER A 15 19.01 -11.62 -16.45
C SER A 15 18.57 -10.44 -15.56
N CYS A 16 18.60 -9.20 -16.06
CA CYS A 16 18.08 -8.04 -15.32
C CYS A 16 16.71 -7.69 -15.90
N ASP A 17 15.66 -8.24 -15.31
CA ASP A 17 14.31 -7.71 -15.48
C ASP A 17 13.86 -7.17 -14.11
N ASP A 18 14.45 -6.04 -13.70
CA ASP A 18 14.01 -5.29 -12.52
C ASP A 18 12.74 -4.52 -12.88
N LYS A 19 11.68 -5.27 -13.14
CA LYS A 19 10.32 -4.76 -13.17
C LYS A 19 9.62 -5.29 -11.93
N GLU A 20 10.10 -4.86 -10.76
CA GLU A 20 9.21 -4.85 -9.62
C GLU A 20 8.09 -3.87 -9.98
N ALA A 21 6.96 -4.42 -10.45
CA ALA A 21 5.74 -3.66 -10.61
C ALA A 21 5.43 -3.07 -9.23
N THR A 22 5.57 -1.76 -9.09
CA THR A 22 5.20 -1.07 -7.86
C THR A 22 3.76 -1.48 -7.53
N PRO A 23 3.51 -2.19 -6.41
CA PRO A 23 2.19 -2.69 -6.13
C PRO A 23 1.22 -1.50 -6.07
N LYS A 24 0.14 -1.59 -6.85
CA LYS A 24 -0.91 -0.56 -6.81
C LYS A 24 -1.44 -0.49 -5.39
N TYR A 25 -1.53 0.72 -4.86
CA TYR A 25 -2.10 0.93 -3.53
C TYR A 25 -3.53 0.40 -3.48
N GLU A 26 -3.84 -0.42 -2.49
CA GLU A 26 -5.16 -0.97 -2.22
C GLU A 26 -5.81 -0.22 -1.06
N THR A 27 -7.01 0.32 -1.31
CA THR A 27 -7.85 0.95 -0.29
C THR A 27 -8.22 -0.07 0.77
N GLN A 28 -7.98 0.26 2.05
CA GLN A 28 -8.37 -0.60 3.17
C GLN A 28 -9.54 0.03 3.91
N ASN A 29 -10.54 -0.78 4.24
CA ASN A 29 -11.69 -0.36 5.03
C ASN A 29 -11.89 -1.37 6.16
N TYR A 30 -11.92 -0.89 7.39
CA TYR A 30 -12.15 -1.70 8.58
C TYR A 30 -13.30 -1.12 9.39
N THR A 31 -14.17 -1.99 9.89
CA THR A 31 -15.18 -1.63 10.89
C THR A 31 -14.63 -1.93 12.26
N ILE A 32 -14.75 -0.98 13.17
CA ILE A 32 -14.36 -1.15 14.58
C ILE A 32 -15.59 -1.63 15.34
N LEU A 33 -15.45 -2.78 16.00
CA LEU A 33 -16.51 -3.37 16.81
C LEU A 33 -16.18 -3.26 18.29
N PHE A 34 -17.16 -2.88 19.10
CA PHE A 34 -17.08 -2.90 20.56
C PHE A 34 -18.33 -3.59 21.14
N GLY A 35 -18.13 -4.69 21.86
CA GLY A 35 -19.24 -5.50 22.38
C GLY A 35 -20.22 -5.93 21.28
N ASP A 36 -19.68 -6.41 20.16
CA ASP A 36 -20.43 -6.85 18.96
C ASP A 36 -21.28 -5.77 18.26
N LYS A 37 -21.06 -4.50 18.60
CA LYS A 37 -21.70 -3.36 17.94
C LYS A 37 -20.67 -2.56 17.17
N GLU A 38 -21.09 -1.99 16.05
CA GLU A 38 -20.30 -0.99 15.34
C GLU A 38 -20.04 0.20 16.26
N ALA A 39 -18.77 0.51 16.42
CA ALA A 39 -18.26 1.56 17.28
C ALA A 39 -17.36 2.53 16.51
N GLY A 40 -17.26 2.40 15.19
CA GLY A 40 -16.42 3.25 14.37
C GLY A 40 -15.87 2.55 13.13
N TYR A 41 -14.94 3.22 12.45
CA TYR A 41 -14.33 2.72 11.22
C TYR A 41 -12.93 3.28 11.02
N PHE A 42 -12.18 2.63 10.14
CA PHE A 42 -10.96 3.14 9.55
C PHE A 42 -11.04 2.97 8.03
N ASN A 43 -10.75 4.04 7.30
CA ASN A 43 -10.64 4.03 5.85
C ASN A 43 -9.27 4.58 5.44
N SER A 44 -8.61 3.89 4.52
CA SER A 44 -7.39 4.39 3.89
C SER A 44 -7.54 4.43 2.38
N SER A 45 -7.14 5.52 1.76
CA SER A 45 -7.20 5.70 0.30
C SER A 45 -5.98 6.43 -0.22
N LYS A 46 -5.68 6.24 -1.51
CA LYS A 46 -4.68 7.02 -2.22
C LYS A 46 -5.38 7.82 -3.31
N THR A 47 -5.16 9.13 -3.31
CA THR A 47 -5.71 10.04 -4.31
C THR A 47 -4.95 9.92 -5.64
N GLU A 48 -5.55 10.44 -6.71
CA GLU A 48 -4.92 10.46 -8.03
C GLU A 48 -3.61 11.27 -8.04
N ASP A 49 -3.52 12.33 -7.23
CA ASP A 49 -2.31 13.13 -7.02
C ASP A 49 -1.29 12.48 -6.05
N GLY A 50 -1.52 11.22 -5.66
CA GLY A 50 -0.54 10.41 -4.94
C GLY A 50 -0.53 10.57 -3.41
N LYS A 51 -1.42 11.39 -2.86
CA LYS A 51 -1.55 11.60 -1.41
C LYS A 51 -2.27 10.42 -0.75
N TYR A 52 -1.88 10.10 0.47
CA TYR A 52 -2.55 9.09 1.28
C TYR A 52 -3.51 9.77 2.23
N ASN A 53 -4.77 9.35 2.21
CA ASN A 53 -5.79 9.83 3.14
C ASN A 53 -6.17 8.71 4.10
N PHE A 54 -6.22 9.05 5.37
CA PHE A 54 -6.62 8.17 6.45
C PHE A 54 -7.74 8.84 7.25
N VAL A 55 -8.86 8.13 7.40
CA VAL A 55 -9.97 8.56 8.23
C VAL A 55 -10.19 7.51 9.29
N TYR A 56 -10.18 7.93 10.55
CA TYR A 56 -10.45 7.10 11.70
C TYR A 56 -11.56 7.73 12.53
N GLU A 57 -12.56 6.92 12.86
CA GLU A 57 -13.60 7.31 13.80
C GLU A 57 -13.78 6.24 14.85
N PHE A 58 -13.90 6.66 16.10
CA PHE A 58 -14.35 5.82 17.18
C PHE A 58 -15.41 6.53 18.01
N ASN A 59 -16.46 5.80 18.37
CA ASN A 59 -17.63 6.29 19.07
C ASN A 59 -18.14 5.23 20.06
N ASP A 60 -17.80 5.41 21.33
CA ASP A 60 -18.43 4.73 22.45
C ASP A 60 -19.48 5.66 23.10
N ARG A 61 -20.75 5.47 22.73
CA ARG A 61 -21.90 6.18 23.32
C ARG A 61 -21.79 7.70 23.25
N GLY A 62 -21.37 8.23 22.10
CA GLY A 62 -21.19 9.66 21.85
C GLY A 62 -19.83 10.20 22.27
N ARG A 63 -18.88 9.34 22.65
CA ARG A 63 -17.52 9.72 23.03
C ARG A 63 -16.51 9.06 22.12
N GLY A 64 -15.59 9.85 21.61
CA GLY A 64 -14.40 9.36 20.92
C GLY A 64 -13.92 10.33 19.87
N PRO A 65 -12.74 10.06 19.31
CA PRO A 65 -12.12 10.94 18.34
C PRO A 65 -12.69 10.69 16.93
N HIS A 66 -12.73 11.77 16.16
CA HIS A 66 -12.72 11.73 14.71
C HIS A 66 -11.38 12.31 14.27
N LEU A 67 -10.60 11.53 13.52
CA LEU A 67 -9.28 11.89 13.02
C LEU A 67 -9.26 11.75 11.51
N GLU A 68 -8.79 12.81 10.86
CA GLU A 68 -8.55 12.83 9.42
C GLU A 68 -7.12 13.29 9.19
N GLU A 69 -6.36 12.49 8.44
CA GLU A 69 -4.96 12.76 8.14
C GLU A 69 -4.68 12.58 6.65
N THR A 70 -3.95 13.53 6.07
CA THR A 70 -3.40 13.43 4.73
C THR A 70 -1.88 13.41 4.80
N VAL A 71 -1.27 12.36 4.26
CA VAL A 71 0.19 12.18 4.21
C VAL A 71 0.67 12.30 2.77
N ILE A 72 1.71 13.11 2.59
CA ILE A 72 2.46 13.23 1.34
C ILE A 72 3.84 12.65 1.61
N LEU A 73 4.24 11.62 0.86
CA LEU A 73 5.58 11.05 0.96
C LEU A 73 6.54 11.93 0.16
N ASN A 74 7.68 12.30 0.74
CA ASN A 74 8.78 12.88 -0.02
C ASN A 74 9.56 11.74 -0.66
N ASP A 75 9.90 11.90 -1.94
CA ASP A 75 10.79 11.00 -2.68
C ASP A 75 12.24 11.04 -2.14
#